data_AF-A0A0K9PR96-F1
#
_entry.id   AF-A0A0K9PR96-F1
#
_cell.length_a   1.000
_cell.length_b   1.000
_cell.length_c   1.000
_cell.angle_alpha   90.00
_cell.angle_beta   90.00
_cell.angle_gamma   90.00
#
_symmetry.space_group_name_H-M   'P 1'
#
loop_
_entity.id
_entity.type
_entity.pdbx_description
1 polymer ?
#
loop_
_entity_poly.entity_id
_entity_poly.type
_entity_poly.pdbx_seq_one_letter_code
_entity_poly.pdbx_strand_id
1 'polypeptide(L)'
;MGYAGNIGFNVRMGSTKMNDREMVGRRFLCSKQGYALSTDTANNVNERKHRRIRNSRSGCLAMIYISLDRSTGLWRVVNFIEDHNHPMVTPSKRRYLPVNRVITPLSRALFKSLNTSNISPSDQYCVATQEAGGFDHM
;
A
#
# COMPACT_ATOMS: atom_id res chain seq x y z
N MET A 1 12.67 -2.62 2.53
CA MET A 1 11.28 -3.05 2.20
C MET A 1 10.80 -4.00 3.28
N GLY A 2 9.51 -3.96 3.63
CA GLY A 2 8.91 -4.88 4.61
C GLY A 2 8.49 -6.21 3.99
N TYR A 3 8.12 -7.19 4.83
CA TYR A 3 7.72 -8.55 4.42
C TYR A 3 6.81 -8.59 3.18
N ALA A 4 5.65 -7.92 3.25
CA ALA A 4 4.67 -7.95 2.15
C ALA A 4 5.23 -7.41 0.83
N GLY A 5 6.03 -6.34 0.89
CA GLY A 5 6.67 -5.75 -0.27
C GLY A 5 7.73 -6.66 -0.90
N ASN A 6 8.44 -7.44 -0.08
CA ASN A 6 9.42 -8.44 -0.53
C ASN A 6 8.74 -9.68 -1.12
N ILE A 7 7.63 -10.14 -0.54
CA ILE A 7 6.90 -11.28 -1.08
C ILE A 7 6.16 -10.90 -2.38
N GLY A 8 5.59 -9.69 -2.44
CA GLY A 8 4.99 -9.15 -3.65
C GLY A 8 3.50 -8.82 -3.54
N PHE A 9 3.01 -8.45 -2.36
CA PHE A 9 1.63 -8.01 -2.15
C PHE A 9 1.57 -6.71 -1.33
N ASN A 10 0.41 -6.05 -1.32
CA ASN A 10 0.17 -4.90 -0.46
C ASN A 10 -0.63 -5.28 0.78
N VAL A 11 -0.38 -4.55 1.86
CA VAL A 11 -1.13 -4.65 3.10
C VAL A 11 -2.13 -3.51 3.19
N ARG A 12 -3.33 -3.82 3.67
CA ARG A 12 -4.37 -2.88 4.07
C ARG A 12 -4.56 -2.95 5.57
N MET A 13 -4.72 -1.79 6.18
CA MET A 13 -5.10 -1.71 7.58
C MET A 13 -6.53 -2.20 7.79
N GLY A 14 -6.70 -3.19 8.68
CA GLY A 14 -7.98 -3.76 9.04
C GLY A 14 -8.63 -3.08 10.24
N SER A 15 -9.34 -3.85 11.05
CA SER A 15 -9.91 -3.37 12.31
C SER A 15 -8.83 -3.14 13.36
N THR A 16 -9.04 -2.14 14.22
CA THR A 16 -8.29 -1.93 15.45
C THR A 16 -9.17 -2.32 16.63
N LYS A 17 -8.62 -3.05 17.61
CA LYS A 17 -9.25 -3.29 18.90
C LYS A 17 -8.65 -2.31 19.92
N MET A 18 -9.51 -1.55 20.58
CA MET A 18 -9.14 -0.59 21.63
C MET A 18 -9.67 -1.09 22.98
N ASN A 19 -8.95 -0.79 24.05
CA ASN A 19 -9.40 -0.93 25.44
C ASN A 19 -8.98 0.32 26.21
N ASP A 20 -9.89 1.02 26.87
CA ASP A 20 -9.60 2.23 27.64
C ASP A 20 -8.68 3.25 26.92
N ARG A 21 -8.93 3.46 25.61
CA ARG A 21 -8.18 4.34 24.70
C ARG A 21 -6.77 3.85 24.31
N GLU A 22 -6.36 2.68 24.77
CA GLU A 22 -5.15 1.99 24.31
C GLU A 22 -5.45 1.00 23.19
N MET A 23 -4.55 0.91 22.22
CA MET A 23 -4.63 -0.12 21.18
C MET A 23 -4.21 -1.46 21.77
N VAL A 24 -5.13 -2.43 21.81
CA VAL A 24 -4.88 -3.79 22.30
C VAL A 24 -4.88 -4.83 21.20
N GLY A 25 -5.26 -4.47 19.97
CA GLY A 25 -5.24 -5.38 18.84
C GLY A 25 -5.28 -4.68 17.49
N ARG A 26 -4.66 -5.27 16.48
CA ARG A 26 -4.64 -4.73 15.12
C ARG A 26 -4.67 -5.85 14.08
N ARG A 27 -5.54 -5.70 13.08
CA ARG A 27 -5.55 -6.57 11.89
C ARG A 27 -4.82 -5.90 10.74
N PHE A 28 -3.93 -6.65 10.11
CA PHE A 28 -3.27 -6.35 8.84
C PHE A 28 -3.78 -7.34 7.81
N LEU A 29 -4.25 -6.84 6.66
CA LEU A 29 -4.98 -7.63 5.70
C LEU A 29 -4.28 -7.56 4.35
N CYS A 30 -4.37 -8.60 3.53
CA CYS A 30 -4.02 -8.44 2.12
C CYS A 30 -4.89 -7.34 1.47
N SER A 31 -4.32 -6.57 0.54
CA SER A 31 -5.07 -5.57 -0.22
C SER A 31 -6.24 -6.15 -1.01
N LYS A 32 -6.15 -7.44 -1.38
CA LYS A 32 -7.20 -8.19 -2.06
C LYS A 32 -8.16 -8.92 -1.12
N GLN A 33 -8.09 -8.67 0.20
CA GLN A 33 -8.88 -9.39 1.18
C GLN A 33 -10.39 -9.10 1.08
N GLY A 34 -11.20 -10.15 1.20
CA GLY A 34 -12.65 -10.09 1.13
C GLY A 34 -13.14 -9.78 -0.29
N TYR A 35 -14.44 -9.61 -0.44
CA TYR A 35 -15.05 -9.22 -1.71
C TYR A 35 -15.40 -7.73 -1.71
N ALA A 36 -15.41 -7.12 -2.90
CA ALA A 36 -16.05 -5.84 -3.08
C ALA A 36 -17.56 -6.03 -2.86
N LEU A 37 -18.21 -5.12 -2.14
CA LEU A 37 -19.67 -5.01 -2.24
C LEU A 37 -19.96 -4.68 -3.70
N SER A 38 -20.77 -5.51 -4.37
CA SER A 38 -21.30 -5.17 -5.69
C SER A 38 -22.13 -3.91 -5.51
N THR A 39 -21.61 -2.77 -5.95
CA THR A 39 -22.46 -1.61 -6.17
C THR A 39 -23.31 -1.93 -7.39
N ASP A 40 -24.46 -2.56 -7.15
CA ASP A 40 -25.59 -2.59 -8.09
C ASP A 40 -26.21 -1.19 -8.30
N THR A 41 -25.58 -0.13 -7.79
CA THR A 41 -25.86 1.25 -8.17
C THR A 41 -25.03 1.65 -9.39
N ALA A 42 -25.28 0.98 -10.51
CA ALA A 42 -24.89 1.41 -11.85
C ALA A 42 -25.69 2.65 -12.35
N ASN A 43 -26.26 3.45 -11.46
CA ASN A 43 -27.11 4.60 -11.80
C ASN A 43 -26.65 5.89 -11.12
N ASN A 44 -25.40 6.30 -11.35
CA ASN A 44 -25.06 7.71 -11.28
C ASN A 44 -24.01 8.01 -12.35
N VAL A 45 -24.52 8.35 -13.53
CA VAL A 45 -23.78 9.02 -14.60
C VAL A 45 -23.33 10.37 -14.04
N ASN A 46 -22.15 10.40 -13.45
CA ASN A 46 -21.39 11.63 -13.31
C ASN A 46 -20.09 11.43 -14.09
N GLU A 47 -20.04 12.06 -15.26
CA GLU A 47 -18.94 12.13 -16.22
C GLU A 47 -17.74 12.92 -15.66
N ARG A 48 -17.27 12.56 -14.47
CA ARG A 48 -15.90 12.87 -14.07
C ARG A 48 -15.20 11.54 -14.08
N LYS A 49 -14.15 11.45 -14.90
CA LYS A 49 -13.24 10.31 -15.08
C LYS A 49 -12.53 10.00 -13.75
N HIS A 50 -13.28 9.65 -12.70
CA HIS A 50 -12.77 9.05 -11.49
C HIS A 50 -12.02 7.83 -11.99
N ARG A 51 -10.68 7.82 -11.78
CA ARG A 51 -9.85 6.64 -12.03
C ARG A 51 -10.65 5.45 -11.54
N ARG A 52 -10.98 4.50 -12.42
CA ARG A 52 -11.68 3.28 -12.04
C ARG A 52 -10.84 2.64 -10.94
N ILE A 53 -11.15 2.91 -9.67
CA ILE A 53 -10.58 2.19 -8.54
C ILE A 53 -11.25 0.84 -8.64
N ARG A 54 -10.73 -0.02 -9.52
CA ARG A 54 -11.12 -1.43 -9.56
C ARG A 54 -10.82 -1.93 -8.15
N ASN A 55 -11.88 -2.19 -7.40
CA ASN A 55 -11.77 -2.73 -6.07
C ASN A 55 -11.07 -4.09 -6.22
N SER A 56 -9.78 -4.15 -5.89
CA SER A 56 -8.91 -5.31 -6.17
C SER A 56 -9.18 -6.53 -5.27
N ARG A 57 -10.28 -6.50 -4.53
CA ARG A 57 -10.72 -7.50 -3.56
C ARG A 57 -11.19 -8.76 -4.28
N SER A 58 -10.45 -9.86 -4.11
CA SER A 58 -10.65 -11.14 -4.79
C SER A 58 -11.11 -12.25 -3.84
N GLY A 59 -11.56 -11.92 -2.64
CA GLY A 59 -11.87 -12.90 -1.61
C GLY A 59 -10.66 -13.45 -0.87
N CYS A 60 -9.48 -12.81 -0.98
CA CYS A 60 -8.28 -13.29 -0.31
C CYS A 60 -8.49 -13.34 1.21
N LEU A 61 -7.91 -14.33 1.89
CA LEU A 61 -8.04 -14.48 3.34
C LEU A 61 -6.76 -14.14 4.10
N ALA A 62 -5.63 -13.99 3.39
CA ALA A 62 -4.34 -13.66 3.97
C ALA A 62 -4.43 -12.44 4.90
N MET A 63 -4.01 -12.63 6.15
CA MET A 63 -4.13 -11.65 7.22
C MET A 63 -3.18 -11.96 8.38
N ILE A 64 -2.85 -10.92 9.14
CA ILE A 64 -2.18 -11.03 10.43
C ILE A 64 -3.04 -10.30 11.46
N TYR A 65 -3.31 -10.95 12.59
CA TYR A 65 -3.88 -10.29 13.76
C TYR A 65 -2.86 -10.30 14.89
N ILE A 66 -2.52 -9.12 15.37
CA ILE A 66 -1.68 -8.94 16.55
C ILE A 66 -2.52 -8.45 17.72
N SER A 67 -2.13 -8.83 18.93
CA SER A 67 -2.72 -8.31 20.16
C SER A 67 -1.64 -8.02 21.20
N LEU A 68 -1.92 -7.03 22.05
CA LEU A 68 -1.12 -6.76 23.23
C LEU A 68 -1.39 -7.83 24.29
N ASP A 69 -0.34 -8.51 24.72
CA ASP A 69 -0.38 -9.36 25.90
C ASP A 69 -0.23 -8.49 27.15
N ARG A 70 -1.28 -8.41 27.98
CA ARG A 70 -1.31 -7.55 29.16
C ARG A 70 -0.39 -8.04 30.27
N SER A 71 -0.02 -9.32 30.28
CA SER A 71 0.84 -9.90 31.29
C SER A 71 2.31 -9.52 31.07
N THR A 72 2.75 -9.53 29.80
CA THR A 72 4.14 -9.24 29.43
C THR A 72 4.34 -7.82 28.89
N GLY A 73 3.25 -7.13 28.52
CA GLY A 73 3.30 -5.84 27.83
C GLY A 73 3.76 -5.93 26.37
N LEU A 74 3.93 -7.14 25.81
CA LEU A 74 4.45 -7.35 24.47
C LEU A 74 3.34 -7.61 23.46
N TRP A 75 3.58 -7.21 22.20
CA TRP A 75 2.70 -7.55 21.09
C TRP A 75 3.00 -8.96 20.60
N ARG A 76 1.95 -9.77 20.46
CA ARG A 76 2.05 -11.13 19.90
C ARG A 76 1.16 -11.29 18.69
N VAL A 77 1.58 -12.17 17.76
CA VAL A 77 0.74 -12.61 16.65
C VAL A 77 -0.24 -13.66 17.17
N VAL A 78 -1.53 -13.39 17.05
CA VAL A 78 -2.61 -14.29 17.52
C VAL A 78 -3.19 -15.10 16.37
N ASN A 79 -3.23 -14.54 15.17
CA ASN A 79 -3.68 -15.25 13.98
C ASN A 79 -2.81 -14.84 12.79
N PHE A 80 -2.40 -15.81 11.98
CA PHE A 80 -1.62 -15.61 10.79
C PHE A 80 -2.13 -16.55 9.69
N ILE A 81 -2.69 -15.98 8.64
CA ILE A 81 -3.07 -16.69 7.42
C ILE A 81 -2.09 -16.24 6.35
N GLU A 82 -1.19 -17.14 5.95
CA GLU A 82 -0.17 -16.87 4.94
C GLU A 82 -0.72 -17.03 3.52
N ASP A 83 -1.63 -17.99 3.30
CA ASP A 83 -2.08 -18.37 1.97
C ASP A 83 -2.85 -17.26 1.24
N HIS A 84 -2.46 -17.03 -0.01
CA HIS A 84 -3.10 -16.10 -0.92
C HIS A 84 -3.84 -16.83 -2.04
N ASN A 85 -5.03 -16.36 -2.39
CA ASN A 85 -5.81 -16.89 -3.51
C ASN A 85 -5.48 -16.23 -4.85
N HIS A 86 -4.36 -15.53 -4.94
CA HIS A 86 -3.95 -14.78 -6.12
C HIS A 86 -2.42 -14.79 -6.24
N PRO A 87 -1.88 -14.67 -7.46
CA PRO A 87 -0.44 -14.59 -7.63
C PRO A 87 0.14 -13.32 -6.99
N MET A 88 1.40 -13.43 -6.56
CA MET A 88 2.21 -12.30 -6.11
C MET A 88 2.76 -11.53 -7.30
N VAL A 89 3.12 -10.25 -7.07
CA VAL A 89 3.82 -9.45 -8.07
C VAL A 89 5.25 -9.96 -8.25
N THR A 90 5.67 -10.07 -9.52
CA THR A 90 7.02 -10.52 -9.89
C THR A 90 8.10 -9.60 -9.31
N PRO A 91 9.30 -10.11 -8.99
CA PRO A 91 10.39 -9.31 -8.43
C PRO A 91 10.67 -8.01 -9.21
N SER A 92 10.71 -8.09 -10.54
CA SER A 92 10.91 -6.93 -11.44
C SER A 92 9.87 -5.82 -11.29
N LYS A 93 8.67 -6.15 -10.83
CA LYS A 93 7.54 -5.21 -10.69
C LYS A 93 7.24 -4.83 -9.25
N ARG A 94 7.97 -5.37 -8.25
CA ARG A 94 7.73 -5.08 -6.82
C ARG A 94 7.89 -3.61 -6.48
N ARG A 95 8.79 -2.89 -7.15
CA ARG A 95 8.98 -1.43 -6.99
C ARG A 95 7.69 -0.62 -7.21
N TYR A 96 6.79 -1.12 -8.05
CA TYR A 96 5.54 -0.44 -8.37
C TYR A 96 4.43 -0.72 -7.35
N LEU A 97 4.63 -1.63 -6.39
CA LEU A 97 3.69 -1.87 -5.30
C LEU A 97 3.61 -0.63 -4.39
N PRO A 98 2.39 -0.12 -4.07
CA PRO A 98 2.20 0.94 -3.09
C PRO A 98 3.04 0.84 -1.81
N VAL A 99 3.16 -0.35 -1.21
CA VAL A 99 3.97 -0.57 0.01
C VAL A 99 5.47 -0.30 -0.19
N ASN A 100 5.94 -0.35 -1.44
CA ASN A 100 7.32 -0.11 -1.83
C ASN A 100 7.54 1.29 -2.44
N ARG A 101 6.47 2.07 -2.67
CA ARG A 101 6.58 3.45 -3.18
C ARG A 101 7.00 4.38 -2.05
N VAL A 102 8.31 4.47 -1.83
CA VAL A 102 8.89 5.34 -0.82
C VAL A 102 9.58 6.53 -1.48
N ILE A 103 9.18 7.73 -1.09
CA ILE A 103 9.90 8.96 -1.46
C ILE A 103 11.07 9.10 -0.48
N THR A 104 12.29 8.87 -0.96
CA THR A 104 13.51 9.00 -0.15
C THR A 104 13.72 10.47 0.28
N PRO A 105 14.36 10.73 1.43
CA PRO A 105 14.66 12.10 1.85
C PRO A 105 15.40 12.92 0.79
N LEU A 106 16.34 12.27 0.08
CA LEU A 106 17.06 12.88 -1.04
C LEU A 106 16.11 13.28 -2.18
N SER A 107 15.29 12.35 -2.69
CA SER A 107 14.33 12.65 -3.75
C SER A 107 13.36 13.76 -3.34
N ARG A 108 12.91 13.76 -2.07
CA ARG A 108 12.06 14.82 -1.50
C ARG A 108 12.76 16.18 -1.52
N ALA A 109 14.02 16.25 -1.11
CA ALA A 109 14.80 17.48 -1.11
C ALA A 109 15.01 18.01 -2.53
N LEU A 110 15.34 17.13 -3.48
CA LEU A 110 15.46 17.45 -4.90
C LEU A 110 14.16 18.05 -5.43
N PHE A 111 13.02 17.35 -5.28
CA PHE A 111 11.73 17.88 -5.75
C PHE A 111 11.34 19.19 -5.05
N LYS A 112 11.70 19.36 -3.77
CA LYS A 112 11.47 20.63 -3.07
C LYS A 112 12.27 21.77 -3.72
N SER A 113 13.55 21.55 -4.03
CA SER A 113 14.40 22.53 -4.71
C SER A 113 13.87 22.89 -6.10
N LEU A 114 13.49 21.89 -6.89
CA LEU A 114 12.97 22.12 -8.24
C LEU A 114 11.64 22.90 -8.21
N ASN A 115 10.77 22.60 -7.24
CA ASN A 115 9.54 23.36 -7.03
C ASN A 115 9.83 24.82 -6.61
N THR A 116 10.79 25.06 -5.72
CA THR A 116 11.17 26.45 -5.36
C THR A 116 11.78 27.23 -6.51
N SER A 117 12.35 26.54 -7.50
CA SER A 117 12.88 27.13 -8.73
C SER A 117 11.83 27.27 -9.85
N ASN A 118 10.54 27.02 -9.56
CA ASN A 118 9.44 27.07 -10.54
C ASN A 118 9.65 26.18 -11.77
N ILE A 119 10.40 25.09 -11.64
CA ILE A 119 10.60 24.12 -12.73
C ILE A 119 9.29 23.37 -12.94
N SER A 120 8.88 23.22 -14.20
CA SER A 120 7.59 22.59 -14.52
C SER A 120 7.56 21.12 -14.05
N PRO A 121 6.40 20.56 -13.66
CA PRO A 121 6.31 19.16 -13.28
C PRO A 121 6.80 18.17 -14.35
N SER A 122 6.71 18.54 -15.63
CA SER A 122 7.24 17.74 -16.75
C SER A 122 8.76 17.67 -16.70
N ASP A 123 9.42 18.80 -16.48
CA ASP A 123 10.88 18.86 -16.42
C ASP A 123 11.41 18.22 -15.12
N GLN A 124 10.68 18.39 -14.01
CA GLN A 124 10.98 17.70 -12.76
C GLN A 124 10.98 16.17 -12.94
N TYR A 125 10.02 15.66 -13.71
CA TYR A 125 9.96 14.24 -14.04
C TYR A 125 11.19 13.80 -14.86
N CYS A 126 11.56 14.56 -15.89
CA CYS A 126 12.77 14.29 -16.69
C CYS A 126 14.04 14.23 -15.83
N VAL A 127 14.23 15.19 -14.92
CA VAL A 127 15.36 15.19 -13.98
C VAL A 127 15.34 13.95 -13.11
N ALA A 128 14.19 13.61 -12.52
CA ALA A 128 14.06 12.40 -11.70
C ALA A 128 14.38 11.12 -12.50
N THR A 129 14.04 11.07 -13.79
CA THR A 129 14.36 9.94 -14.67
C THR A 129 15.87 9.80 -14.86
N GLN A 130 16.54 10.93 -15.10
CA GLN A 130 17.99 10.95 -15.27
C GLN A 130 18.70 10.50 -13.99
N GLU A 131 18.27 10.99 -12.83
CA GLU A 131 18.79 10.58 -11.52
C GLU A 131 18.56 9.09 -11.22
N ALA A 132 17.48 8.50 -11.75
CA ALA A 132 17.19 7.08 -11.61
C ALA A 132 18.02 6.19 -12.56
N GLY A 133 18.83 6.76 -13.47
CA GLY A 133 19.61 6.02 -14.47
C GLY A 133 18.87 5.81 -15.80
N GLY A 134 17.84 6.60 -16.09
CA GLY A 134 17.06 6.53 -17.34
C GLY A 134 15.72 5.81 -17.19
N PHE A 135 14.92 5.81 -18.26
CA PHE A 135 13.55 5.30 -18.27
C PHE A 135 13.45 3.80 -17.97
N ASP A 136 14.44 3.02 -18.39
CA ASP A 136 14.48 1.57 -18.13
C ASP A 136 14.65 1.26 -16.64
N HIS A 137 15.24 2.19 -15.90
CA HIS A 137 15.48 2.10 -14.46
C HIS A 137 14.41 2.83 -13.64
N MET A 138 13.34 3.35 -14.28
CA MET A 138 12.28 4.13 -13.64
C MET A 138 11.00 3.38 -13.28
#